data_AF-A0A420I868-F1
#
_entry.id   AF-A0A420I868-F1
#
_cell.length_a   1.000
_cell.length_b   1.000
_cell.length_c   1.000
_cell.angle_alpha   90.00
_cell.angle_beta   90.00
_cell.angle_gamma   90.00
#
_symmetry.space_group_name_H-M   'P 1'
#
loop_
_entity.id
_entity.type
_entity.pdbx_description
1 polymer ?
#
loop_
_entity_poly.entity_id
_entity_poly.type
_entity_poly.pdbx_seq_one_letter_code
_entity_poly.pdbx_strand_id
1 'polypeptide(L)'
;YTPKYFHCRSLHSTYNNIYNYNNLPFAAYLAGLIEGDGTIIVPNTLRSPKGKLNYPSIQIVFHLKDLPLALMIQKELGFGSLSRKKGVNAYILTVNNNEGILFVISLLNGNMRTPKINSLYKLIDFYQGNINIEKKPLNNKPLESDA
;
A
#
# COMPACT_ATOMS: atom_id res chain seq x y z
N TYR A 1 26.38 5.02 18.43
CA TYR A 1 26.03 3.58 18.44
C TYR A 1 25.02 3.33 17.32
N THR A 2 25.51 2.83 16.18
CA THR A 2 24.69 2.50 15.01
C THR A 2 24.81 0.98 14.82
N PRO A 3 23.73 0.20 14.93
CA PRO A 3 23.82 -1.22 14.63
C PRO A 3 24.02 -1.38 13.13
N LYS A 4 25.14 -2.01 12.76
CA LYS A 4 25.42 -2.47 11.41
C LYS A 4 24.59 -3.74 11.11
N TYR A 5 24.25 -3.87 9.84
CA TYR A 5 23.76 -5.04 9.11
C TYR A 5 22.28 -5.41 9.30
N PHE A 6 21.49 -5.31 8.23
CA PHE A 6 21.03 -6.50 7.52
C PHE A 6 21.04 -6.24 6.01
N HIS A 7 21.65 -7.20 5.32
CA HIS A 7 21.88 -7.23 3.88
C HIS A 7 20.55 -7.14 3.12
N CYS A 8 20.35 -6.05 2.37
CA CYS A 8 19.26 -5.95 1.41
C CYS A 8 19.53 -6.98 0.32
N ARG A 9 18.74 -8.06 0.26
CA ARG A 9 18.71 -8.90 -0.94
C ARG A 9 18.23 -8.00 -2.06
N SER A 10 19.09 -7.79 -3.04
CA SER A 10 18.70 -7.30 -4.37
C SER A 10 17.57 -8.17 -4.89
N LEU A 11 16.32 -7.71 -4.77
CA LEU A 11 15.21 -8.23 -5.56
C LEU A 11 15.32 -7.60 -6.95
N HIS A 12 16.33 -8.03 -7.68
CA HIS A 12 16.29 -7.97 -9.13
C HIS A 12 15.44 -9.17 -9.57
N SER A 13 14.12 -9.00 -9.56
CA SER A 13 13.20 -9.97 -10.16
C SER A 13 12.48 -9.28 -11.30
N THR A 14 12.88 -9.69 -12.49
CA THR A 14 12.25 -9.46 -13.78
C THR A 14 10.73 -9.35 -13.70
N TYR A 15 10.24 -8.27 -14.29
CA TYR A 15 8.85 -7.92 -14.55
C TYR A 15 8.22 -8.95 -15.50
N ASN A 16 7.96 -10.18 -15.05
CA ASN A 16 7.23 -11.24 -15.79
C ASN A 16 6.86 -12.44 -14.89
N ASN A 17 6.14 -12.19 -13.78
CA ASN A 17 5.31 -13.23 -13.16
C ASN A 17 3.94 -12.63 -12.84
N ILE A 18 3.02 -12.82 -13.77
CA ILE A 18 1.61 -12.47 -13.66
C ILE A 18 1.01 -13.28 -12.51
N TYR A 19 0.75 -12.58 -11.41
CA TYR A 19 -0.36 -12.77 -10.48
C TYR A 19 -0.77 -14.22 -10.16
N ASN A 20 -0.16 -14.78 -9.13
CA ASN A 20 -0.85 -15.74 -8.25
C ASN A 20 -0.59 -15.44 -6.77
N TYR A 21 -0.73 -14.17 -6.38
CA TYR A 21 -0.77 -13.73 -4.97
C TYR A 21 -2.17 -13.92 -4.33
N ASN A 22 -2.96 -14.86 -4.86
CA ASN A 22 -4.37 -15.00 -4.52
C ASN A 22 -4.65 -15.68 -3.17
N ASN A 23 -3.63 -15.94 -2.33
CA ASN A 23 -3.79 -16.46 -0.95
C ASN A 23 -2.50 -16.26 -0.13
N LEU A 24 -2.14 -15.02 0.20
CA LEU A 24 -1.18 -14.79 1.29
C LEU A 24 -1.91 -14.11 2.45
N PRO A 25 -1.84 -14.67 3.67
CA PRO A 25 -2.37 -14.04 4.88
C PRO A 25 -1.97 -12.57 5.02
N PHE A 26 -0.79 -12.20 4.49
CA PHE A 26 -0.32 -10.83 4.45
C PHE A 26 -1.20 -9.88 3.60
N ALA A 27 -1.74 -10.32 2.46
CA ALA A 27 -2.57 -9.48 1.61
C ALA A 27 -3.91 -9.15 2.28
N ALA A 28 -4.56 -10.15 2.88
CA ALA A 28 -5.77 -9.98 3.66
C ALA A 28 -5.52 -9.11 4.91
N TYR A 29 -4.42 -9.36 5.62
CA TYR A 29 -3.98 -8.54 6.76
C TYR A 29 -3.75 -7.08 6.36
N LEU A 30 -2.98 -6.83 5.30
CA LEU A 30 -2.66 -5.49 4.83
C LEU A 30 -3.92 -4.76 4.35
N ALA A 31 -4.84 -5.45 3.68
CA ALA A 31 -6.13 -4.89 3.29
C ALA A 31 -6.92 -4.42 4.52
N GLY A 32 -7.08 -5.28 5.52
CA GLY A 32 -7.76 -4.92 6.78
C GLY A 32 -7.09 -3.73 7.48
N LEU A 33 -5.76 -3.71 7.54
CA LEU A 33 -5.00 -2.60 8.13
C LEU A 33 -5.19 -1.29 7.38
N ILE A 34 -5.17 -1.30 6.04
CA ILE A 34 -5.42 -0.11 5.22
C ILE A 34 -6.88 0.35 5.32
N GLU A 35 -7.83 -0.59 5.47
CA GLU A 35 -9.25 -0.27 5.67
C GLU A 35 -9.53 0.38 7.02
N GLY A 36 -8.83 -0.05 8.08
CA GLY A 36 -8.87 0.59 9.39
C GLY A 36 -8.11 1.92 9.43
N ASP A 37 -6.78 1.86 9.38
CA ASP A 37 -5.87 2.98 9.69
C ASP A 37 -5.20 3.60 8.45
N GLY A 38 -5.52 3.09 7.26
CA GLY A 38 -4.95 3.56 6.00
C GLY A 38 -5.76 4.64 5.29
N THR A 39 -5.09 5.36 4.39
CA THR A 39 -5.69 6.33 3.46
C THR A 39 -5.11 6.14 2.06
N ILE A 40 -5.98 6.00 1.06
CA ILE A 40 -5.61 5.98 -0.36
C ILE A 40 -5.90 7.38 -0.92
N ILE A 41 -4.85 8.09 -1.30
CA ILE A 41 -4.91 9.47 -1.81
C ILE A 41 -4.71 9.42 -3.32
N VAL A 42 -5.74 9.81 -4.06
CA VAL A 42 -5.70 9.94 -5.53
C VAL A 42 -5.91 11.40 -5.89
N PRO A 43 -4.98 12.05 -6.63
CA PRO A 43 -5.13 13.45 -6.98
C PRO A 43 -6.19 13.65 -8.07
N ASN A 44 -7.05 14.66 -7.89
CA ASN A 44 -8.08 15.01 -8.88
C ASN A 44 -7.50 15.70 -10.13
N THR A 45 -6.32 16.32 -10.01
CA THR A 45 -5.63 16.98 -11.11
C THR A 45 -4.19 16.50 -11.17
N LEU A 46 -3.67 16.26 -12.38
CA LEU A 46 -2.28 15.84 -12.58
C LEU A 46 -1.27 16.90 -12.14
N ARG A 47 -1.66 18.18 -12.19
CA ARG A 47 -0.84 19.30 -11.75
C ARG A 47 -1.60 20.18 -10.77
N SER A 48 -0.88 20.69 -9.79
CA SER A 48 -1.33 21.77 -8.92
C SER A 48 -1.44 23.09 -9.69
N PRO A 49 -2.14 24.11 -9.15
CA PRO A 49 -2.18 25.45 -9.74
C PRO A 49 -0.79 26.08 -9.95
N LYS A 50 0.22 25.62 -9.20
CA LYS A 50 1.62 26.06 -9.30
C LYS A 50 2.46 25.21 -10.26
N GLY A 51 1.83 24.35 -11.07
CA GLY A 51 2.50 23.51 -12.08
C GLY A 51 3.19 22.25 -11.56
N LYS A 52 3.24 22.03 -10.23
CA LYS A 52 3.83 20.81 -9.65
C LYS A 52 2.98 19.58 -9.95
N LEU A 53 3.62 18.47 -10.34
CA LEU A 53 2.96 17.17 -10.53
C LEU A 53 2.42 16.63 -9.20
N ASN A 54 1.18 16.16 -9.25
CA ASN A 54 0.53 15.47 -8.14
C ASN A 54 0.58 13.97 -8.41
N TYR A 55 0.98 13.21 -7.39
CA TYR A 55 1.06 11.76 -7.46
C TYR A 55 0.15 11.13 -6.41
N PRO A 56 -0.43 9.96 -6.69
CA PRO A 56 -1.14 9.21 -5.68
C PRO A 56 -0.20 8.77 -4.57
N SER A 57 -0.78 8.48 -3.40
CA SER A 57 -0.05 7.88 -2.30
C SER A 57 -0.96 7.02 -1.44
N ILE A 58 -0.39 6.01 -0.79
CA ILE A 58 -1.05 5.17 0.20
C ILE A 58 -0.34 5.42 1.52
N GLN A 59 -1.11 5.74 2.56
CA GLN A 59 -0.58 6.07 3.88
C GLN A 59 -1.21 5.15 4.92
N ILE A 60 -0.42 4.72 5.91
CA ILE A 60 -0.91 3.99 7.09
C ILE A 60 -0.38 4.71 8.33
N VAL A 61 -1.28 5.03 9.26
CA VAL A 61 -0.93 5.71 10.50
C VAL A 61 -0.73 4.69 11.61
N PHE A 62 0.41 4.76 12.29
CA PHE A 62 0.73 3.93 13.45
C PHE A 62 0.90 4.82 14.67
N HIS A 63 0.45 4.37 15.84
CA HIS A 63 0.80 5.04 17.09
C HIS A 63 2.30 4.91 17.36
N LEU A 64 2.88 5.81 18.16
CA LEU A 64 4.32 5.85 18.46
C LEU A 64 4.85 4.51 19.00
N LYS A 65 4.04 3.83 19.80
CA LYS A 65 4.35 2.52 20.40
C LYS A 65 4.40 1.38 19.36
N ASP A 66 3.75 1.56 18.21
CA ASP A 66 3.62 0.55 17.16
C ASP A 66 4.66 0.73 16.04
N LEU A 67 5.71 1.53 16.28
CA LEU A 67 6.83 1.67 15.36
C LEU A 67 7.45 0.32 14.92
N PRO A 68 7.62 -0.69 15.80
CA PRO A 68 8.13 -2.00 15.38
C PRO A 68 7.24 -2.65 14.31
N LEU A 69 5.91 -2.57 14.47
CA LEU A 69 4.96 -3.09 13.47
C LEU A 69 5.09 -2.33 12.14
N ALA A 70 5.17 -1.00 12.21
CA ALA A 70 5.33 -0.16 11.04
C ALA A 70 6.61 -0.51 10.24
N LEU A 71 7.71 -0.78 10.95
CA LEU A 71 8.98 -1.21 10.35
C LEU A 71 8.89 -2.62 9.73
N MET A 72 8.19 -3.55 10.39
CA MET A 72 7.96 -4.88 9.83
C MET A 72 7.16 -4.83 8.54
N ILE A 73 6.08 -4.06 8.49
CA ILE A 73 5.25 -3.90 7.30
C ILE A 73 6.05 -3.19 6.19
N GLN A 74 6.81 -2.13 6.50
CA GLN A 74 7.67 -1.49 5.50
C GLN A 74 8.68 -2.48 4.91
N LYS A 75 9.30 -3.32 5.75
CA LYS A 75 10.24 -4.35 5.32
C LYS A 75 9.58 -5.40 4.42
N GLU A 76 8.39 -5.87 4.80
CA GLU A 76 7.64 -6.88 4.03
C GLU A 76 7.15 -6.32 2.69
N LEU A 77 6.74 -5.06 2.66
CA LEU A 77 6.39 -4.37 1.42
C LEU A 77 7.61 -4.15 0.53
N GLY A 78 8.81 -3.92 1.09
CA GLY A 78 9.98 -3.49 0.34
C GLY A 78 9.90 -2.06 -0.19
N PHE A 79 8.78 -1.36 0.06
CA PHE A 79 8.50 -0.02 -0.42
C PHE A 79 8.05 0.90 0.71
N GLY A 80 8.07 2.20 0.42
CA GLY A 80 7.55 3.24 1.30
C GLY A 80 8.57 3.80 2.29
N SER A 81 8.17 4.89 2.92
CA SER A 81 9.00 5.63 3.88
C SER A 81 8.22 5.91 5.15
N LEU A 82 8.88 5.73 6.29
CA LEU A 82 8.34 6.07 7.60
C LEU A 82 8.75 7.49 8.00
N SER A 83 7.79 8.26 8.47
CA SER A 83 8.03 9.61 8.99
C SER A 83 7.28 9.81 10.30
N ARG A 84 7.92 10.48 11.27
CA ARG A 84 7.27 10.86 12.52
C ARG A 84 6.38 12.08 12.28
N LYS A 85 5.12 12.01 12.68
CA LYS A 85 4.20 13.15 12.56
C LYS A 85 4.49 14.14 13.70
N LYS A 86 4.86 15.38 13.36
CA LYS A 86 5.17 16.42 14.35
C LYS A 86 3.95 16.75 15.20
N GLY A 87 4.16 16.94 16.51
CA GLY A 87 3.11 17.34 17.44
C GLY A 87 2.15 16.22 17.87
N VAL A 88 2.33 14.98 17.39
CA VAL A 88 1.51 13.83 17.80
C VAL A 88 2.36 12.57 17.98
N ASN A 89 1.87 11.62 18.77
CA ASN A 89 2.51 10.34 19.02
C ASN A 89 2.20 9.33 17.90
N ALA A 90 2.60 9.64 16.66
CA ALA A 90 2.33 8.79 15.51
C ALA A 90 3.47 8.77 14.48
N TYR A 91 3.57 7.64 13.79
CA TYR A 91 4.34 7.46 12.56
C TYR A 91 3.40 7.26 11.39
N ILE A 92 3.82 7.72 10.20
CA ILE A 92 3.10 7.47 8.95
C ILE A 92 4.03 6.71 8.02
N LEU A 93 3.59 5.52 7.60
CA LEU A 93 4.18 4.80 6.48
C LEU A 93 3.53 5.33 5.19
N THR A 94 4.33 5.89 4.29
CA THR A 94 3.85 6.43 3.00
C THR A 94 4.47 5.67 1.84
N VAL A 95 3.64 5.12 0.96
CA VAL A 95 4.03 4.54 -0.34
C VAL A 95 3.55 5.50 -1.44
N ASN A 96 4.49 6.08 -2.18
CA ASN A 96 4.21 7.09 -3.22
C ASN A 96 5.02 6.92 -4.52
N ASN A 97 5.87 5.88 -4.59
CA ASN A 97 6.55 5.52 -5.83
C ASN A 97 5.65 4.57 -6.64
N ASN A 98 5.76 4.62 -7.96
CA ASN A 98 4.86 3.88 -8.86
C ASN A 98 4.91 2.37 -8.62
N GLU A 99 6.10 1.78 -8.52
CA GLU A 99 6.26 0.34 -8.35
C GLU A 99 5.59 -0.16 -7.07
N GLY A 100 5.82 0.53 -5.95
CA GLY A 100 5.22 0.21 -4.66
C GLY A 100 3.71 0.42 -4.64
N ILE A 101 3.19 1.42 -5.35
CA ILE A 101 1.74 1.60 -5.49
C ILE A 101 1.13 0.43 -6.26
N LEU A 102 1.72 0.02 -7.39
CA LEU A 102 1.23 -1.12 -8.17
C LEU A 102 1.30 -2.43 -7.38
N PHE A 103 2.35 -2.60 -6.57
CA PHE A 103 2.47 -3.73 -5.66
C PHE A 103 1.38 -3.71 -4.58
N VAL A 104 1.08 -2.56 -3.97
CA VAL A 104 -0.01 -2.50 -2.99
C VAL A 104 -1.38 -2.72 -3.66
N ILE A 105 -1.61 -2.20 -4.88
CA ILE A 105 -2.83 -2.47 -5.64
C ILE A 105 -3.01 -3.98 -5.87
N SER A 106 -1.94 -4.71 -6.21
CA SER A 106 -2.03 -6.16 -6.44
C SER A 106 -2.43 -6.93 -5.18
N LEU A 107 -1.97 -6.47 -4.00
CA LEU A 107 -2.36 -7.06 -2.71
C LEU A 107 -3.80 -6.72 -2.32
N LEU A 108 -4.23 -5.47 -2.54
CA LEU A 108 -5.57 -5.02 -2.14
C LEU A 108 -6.68 -5.52 -3.07
N ASN A 109 -6.42 -5.60 -4.37
CA ASN A 109 -7.43 -5.92 -5.37
C ASN A 109 -7.95 -7.36 -5.19
N GLY A 110 -9.20 -7.48 -4.73
CA GLY A 110 -9.83 -8.75 -4.37
C GLY A 110 -9.71 -9.15 -2.89
N ASN A 111 -9.08 -8.32 -2.03
CA ASN A 111 -8.99 -8.53 -0.58
C ASN A 111 -9.74 -7.48 0.26
N MET A 112 -10.15 -6.35 -0.33
CA MET A 112 -10.92 -5.30 0.36
C MET A 112 -12.31 -5.79 0.78
N ARG A 113 -12.78 -5.38 1.97
CA ARG A 113 -14.08 -5.78 2.55
C ARG A 113 -15.00 -4.60 2.89
N THR A 114 -14.53 -3.36 2.76
CA THR A 114 -15.23 -2.12 3.16
C THR A 114 -15.46 -1.18 1.97
N PRO A 115 -16.32 -0.15 2.12
CA PRO A 115 -16.51 0.87 1.09
C PRO A 115 -15.24 1.63 0.67
N LYS A 116 -14.10 1.47 1.37
CA LYS A 116 -12.80 2.04 0.97
C LYS A 116 -12.30 1.47 -0.38
N ILE A 117 -12.85 0.36 -0.86
CA ILE A 117 -12.61 -0.17 -2.22
C ILE A 117 -12.87 0.89 -3.31
N ASN A 118 -13.78 1.84 -3.10
CA ASN A 118 -14.02 2.93 -4.06
C ASN A 118 -12.78 3.82 -4.27
N SER A 119 -11.97 4.00 -3.23
CA SER A 119 -10.69 4.74 -3.34
C SER A 119 -9.64 3.92 -4.08
N LEU A 120 -9.63 2.59 -3.89
CA LEU A 120 -8.79 1.69 -4.67
C LEU A 120 -9.18 1.71 -6.16
N TYR A 121 -10.47 1.70 -6.50
CA TYR A 121 -10.92 1.80 -7.89
C TYR A 121 -10.49 3.10 -8.54
N LYS A 122 -10.62 4.25 -7.85
CA LYS A 122 -10.09 5.53 -8.34
C LYS A 122 -8.59 5.47 -8.58
N LEU A 123 -7.86 4.77 -7.72
CA LEU A 123 -6.42 4.59 -7.87
C LEU A 123 -6.09 3.70 -9.08
N ILE A 124 -6.82 2.61 -9.29
CA ILE A 124 -6.69 1.75 -10.48
C ILE A 124 -6.98 2.57 -11.75
N ASP A 125 -8.09 3.32 -11.76
CA ASP A 125 -8.48 4.17 -12.88
C ASP A 125 -7.40 5.24 -13.19
N PHE A 126 -6.71 5.77 -12.17
CA PHE A 126 -5.60 6.71 -12.35
C PHE A 126 -4.42 6.12 -13.13
N TYR A 127 -4.16 4.82 -12.99
CA TYR A 127 -3.09 4.12 -13.73
C TYR A 127 -3.59 3.50 -15.05
N GLN A 128 -4.90 3.54 -15.30
CA GLN A 128 -5.51 2.99 -16.49
C GLN A 128 -5.01 3.72 -17.75
N GLY A 129 -4.53 2.96 -18.73
CA GLY A 129 -3.86 3.48 -19.93
C GLY A 129 -2.36 3.19 -19.98
N ASN A 130 -1.71 2.97 -18.83
CA ASN A 130 -0.34 2.43 -18.76
C ASN A 130 -0.33 0.92 -18.47
N ILE A 131 -1.39 0.44 -17.80
CA ILE A 131 -1.56 -0.95 -17.38
C ILE A 131 -3.05 -1.32 -17.43
N ASN A 132 -3.36 -2.58 -17.72
CA ASN A 132 -4.72 -3.12 -17.73
C ASN A 132 -4.96 -3.95 -16.46
N ILE A 133 -5.44 -3.31 -15.39
CA ILE A 133 -5.79 -3.98 -14.13
C ILE A 133 -7.31 -4.13 -14.06
N GLU A 134 -7.81 -5.36 -13.98
CA GLU A 134 -9.22 -5.65 -13.74
C GLU A 134 -9.62 -5.30 -12.30
N LYS A 135 -10.71 -4.55 -12.12
CA LYS A 135 -11.26 -4.19 -10.81
C LYS A 135 -12.04 -5.37 -10.21
N LYS A 136 -11.45 -6.05 -9.22
CA LYS A 136 -12.11 -7.17 -8.52
C LYS A 136 -13.12 -6.66 -7.49
N PRO A 137 -14.25 -7.36 -7.28
CA PRO A 137 -15.26 -6.97 -6.30
C PRO A 137 -14.75 -7.11 -4.85
N LEU A 138 -15.58 -6.66 -3.91
CA LEU A 138 -15.36 -6.87 -2.48
C LEU A 138 -15.21 -8.36 -2.14
N ASN A 139 -14.31 -8.65 -1.21
CA ASN A 139 -14.15 -10.00 -0.67
C ASN A 139 -15.23 -10.29 0.37
N ASN A 140 -16.23 -11.09 -0.04
CA ASN A 140 -17.33 -11.50 0.84
C ASN A 140 -17.10 -12.87 1.49
N LYS A 141 -15.90 -13.46 1.38
CA LYS A 141 -15.59 -14.73 2.04
C LYS A 141 -15.56 -14.55 3.56
N PRO A 142 -15.94 -15.58 4.34
CA PRO A 142 -15.85 -15.57 5.80
C PRO A 142 -14.44 -15.18 6.29
N LEU A 143 -14.33 -14.47 7.42
CA LEU A 143 -13.03 -14.03 7.95
C LEU A 143 -12.08 -15.21 8.23
N GLU A 144 -12.63 -16.34 8.64
CA GLU A 144 -11.89 -17.58 8.92
C GLU A 144 -11.24 -18.19 7.66
N SER A 145 -11.64 -17.77 6.46
CA SER A 145 -11.05 -18.30 5.22
C SER A 145 -9.64 -17.78 4.94
N ASP A 146 -9.19 -16.75 5.67
CA ASP A 146 -7.91 -16.09 5.46
C ASP A 146 -6.87 -16.43 6.55
N ALA A 147 -7.26 -17.28 7.50
CA ALA A 147 -6.47 -17.70 8.67
C ALA A 147 -5.54 -18.89 8.38
#